data_AF-D3ASK8-F1
#
_entry.id   AF-D3ASK8-F1
#
_cell.length_a   1.000
_cell.length_b   1.000
_cell.length_c   1.000
_cell.angle_alpha   90.00
_cell.angle_beta   90.00
_cell.angle_gamma   90.00
#
_symmetry.space_group_name_H-M   'P 1'
#
loop_
_entity.id
_entity.type
_entity.pdbx_description
1 polymer ?
#
loop_
_entity_poly.entity_id
_entity_poly.type
_entity_poly.pdbx_seq_one_letter_code
_entity_poly.pdbx_strand_id
1 'polypeptide(L)' 'MKEDRPYHHGNLQTELIEEGLALIHEEGKSNFSLRKLAKRLGVSPAACYNHYSTVDELMREMKNYVTQKFCGA' A
#
# COMPACT_ATOMS: atom_id res chain seq x y z
N MET A 1 -5.66 -18.32 18.56
CA MET A 1 -5.54 -18.68 17.13
C MET A 1 -5.80 -17.40 16.36
N LYS A 2 -4.78 -16.78 15.74
CA LYS A 2 -4.98 -15.58 14.93
C LYS A 2 -5.10 -16.02 13.47
N GLU A 3 -6.33 -16.29 13.05
CA GLU A 3 -6.67 -16.46 11.65
C GLU A 3 -7.43 -15.23 11.19
N ASP A 4 -6.70 -14.21 10.74
CA ASP A 4 -7.20 -13.26 9.76
C ASP A 4 -6.14 -13.24 8.68
N ARG A 5 -6.34 -14.11 7.68
CA ARG A 5 -5.53 -14.12 6.46
C ARG A 5 -5.59 -12.70 5.87
N PRO A 6 -4.45 -12.06 5.54
CA PRO A 6 -4.48 -10.76 4.89
C PRO A 6 -5.31 -10.92 3.63
N TYR A 7 -6.25 -10.00 3.46
CA TYR A 7 -7.17 -9.94 2.33
C TYR A 7 -6.40 -9.96 1.01
N HIS A 8 -6.15 -11.15 0.44
CA HIS A 8 -5.65 -11.31 -0.92
C HIS A 8 -6.83 -11.28 -1.90
N HIS A 9 -7.56 -10.17 -1.96
CA HIS A 9 -8.67 -10.04 -2.91
C HIS A 9 -8.15 -9.57 -4.28
N GLY A 10 -7.33 -10.40 -4.92
CA GLY A 10 -7.08 -10.36 -6.38
C GLY A 10 -6.58 -9.05 -6.98
N ASN A 11 -6.33 -8.02 -6.17
CA ASN A 11 -5.99 -6.68 -6.60
C ASN A 11 -4.85 -6.16 -5.73
N LEU A 12 -3.65 -6.61 -6.09
CA LEU A 12 -2.40 -6.16 -5.49
C LEU A 12 -2.28 -4.63 -5.46
N GLN A 13 -2.88 -3.92 -6.42
CA GLN A 13 -2.90 -2.45 -6.42
C GLN A 13 -3.63 -1.87 -5.20
N THR A 14 -4.82 -2.37 -4.87
CA THR A 14 -5.58 -1.93 -3.69
C THR A 14 -4.86 -2.31 -2.40
N GLU A 15 -4.32 -3.53 -2.31
CA GLU A 15 -3.52 -3.97 -1.15
C GLU A 15 -2.30 -3.07 -0.93
N LEU A 16 -1.59 -2.67 -2.00
CA LEU A 16 -0.46 -1.75 -1.92
C LEU A 16 -0.87 -0.37 -1.40
N ILE A 17 -2.06 0.12 -1.79
CA ILE A 17 -2.59 1.41 -1.34
C ILE A 17 -2.96 1.34 0.15
N GLU A 18 -3.75 0.34 0.56
CA GLU A 18 -4.27 0.25 1.92
C GLU A 18 -3.18 -0.06 2.94
N GLU A 19 -2.31 -1.05 2.66
CA GLU A 19 -1.17 -1.36 3.53
C GLU A 19 -0.10 -0.26 3.47
N GLY A 20 -0.01 0.47 2.35
CA GLY A 20 0.83 1.65 2.24
C GLY A 20 0.40 2.74 3.22
N LEU A 21 -0.91 3.04 3.26
CA LEU A 21 -1.51 3.98 4.20
C LEU A 21 -1.31 3.52 5.66
N ALA A 22 -1.53 2.24 5.94
CA ALA A 22 -1.33 1.67 7.28
C ALA A 22 0.13 1.79 7.73
N LEU A 23 1.08 1.44 6.87
CA LEU A 23 2.50 1.52 7.19
C LEU A 23 2.96 2.97 7.46
N ILE A 24 2.43 3.95 6.72
CA ILE A 24 2.70 5.37 6.97
C ILE A 24 2.10 5.81 8.32
N HIS A 25 0.90 5.34 8.65
CA HIS A 25 0.25 5.64 9.93
C HIS A 25 1.06 5.09 11.12
N GLU A 26 1.60 3.87 10.98
CA GLU A 26 2.35 3.19 12.04
C GLU A 26 3.79 3.71 12.20
N GLU A 27 4.53 3.89 11.10
CA GLU A 27 5.98 4.20 11.15
C GLU A 27 6.33 5.63 10.75
N GLY A 28 5.37 6.39 10.23
CA GLY A 28 5.58 7.72 9.66
C GLY A 28 6.15 7.69 8.24
N LYS A 29 5.90 8.77 7.50
CA LYS A 29 6.30 8.90 6.08
C LYS A 29 7.83 8.78 5.87
N SER A 30 8.65 9.29 6.77
CA SER A 30 10.11 9.25 6.66
C SER A 30 10.68 7.83 6.67
N ASN A 31 9.96 6.88 7.27
CA ASN A 31 10.37 5.49 7.37
C ASN A 31 9.75 4.59 6.28
N PHE A 32 8.92 5.15 5.40
CA PHE A 32 8.21 4.40 4.37
C PHE A 32 9.08 4.07 3.16
N SER A 33 8.92 2.87 2.59
CA SER A 33 9.51 2.50 1.29
C SER A 33 8.74 1.37 0.61
N LEU A 34 8.82 1.28 -0.73
CA LEU A 34 8.25 0.17 -1.50
C LEU A 34 8.80 -1.20 -1.05
N ARG A 35 10.08 -1.27 -0.64
CA ARG A 35 10.69 -2.52 -0.17
C ARG A 35 10.10 -2.98 1.17
N LYS A 36 9.86 -2.06 2.10
CA LYS A 36 9.19 -2.39 3.37
C LYS A 36 7.75 -2.84 3.13
N LEU A 37 7.04 -2.14 2.26
CA LEU A 37 5.67 -2.49 1.88
C LEU A 37 5.61 -3.88 1.22
N ALA A 38 6.52 -4.17 0.28
CA ALA A 38 6.64 -5.49 -0.35
C ALA A 38 6.83 -6.60 0.69
N LYS A 39 7.75 -6.38 1.64
CA LYS A 39 8.02 -7.32 2.74
C LYS A 39 6.78 -7.53 3.62
N ARG A 40 6.05 -6.46 3.94
CA ARG A 40 4.81 -6.52 4.74
C ARG A 40 3.72 -7.34 4.05
N LEU A 41 3.56 -7.16 2.74
CA LEU A 41 2.60 -7.88 1.91
C LEU A 41 3.04 -9.30 1.52
N GLY A 42 4.26 -9.71 1.86
CA GLY A 42 4.78 -11.03 1.47
C GLY A 42 5.03 -11.18 -0.03
N VAL A 43 5.17 -10.08 -0.77
CA VAL A 43 5.41 -10.07 -2.22
C VAL A 43 6.85 -9.69 -2.55
N SER A 44 7.27 -9.98 -3.78
CA SER A 44 8.60 -9.56 -4.24
C SER A 44 8.65 -8.03 -4.41
N PRO A 45 9.80 -7.38 -4.16
CA PRO A 45 9.96 -5.96 -4.47
C PRO A 45 9.65 -5.66 -5.95
N ALA A 46 9.99 -6.57 -6.86
CA ALA A 46 9.70 -6.45 -8.28
C ALA A 46 8.19 -6.37 -8.56
N ALA A 47 7.36 -7.12 -7.83
CA ALA A 47 5.91 -7.03 -7.95
C ALA A 47 5.40 -5.63 -7.59
N CYS A 48 5.92 -5.02 -6.51
CA CYS A 48 5.59 -3.63 -6.17
C CYS A 48 6.06 -2.64 -7.26
N TYR A 49 7.28 -2.80 -7.75
CA TYR A 49 7.84 -1.92 -8.79
C TYR A 49 7.10 -2.03 -10.12
N ASN A 50 6.52 -3.19 -10.45
CA ASN A 50 5.69 -3.36 -11.64
C ASN A 50 4.36 -2.57 -11.56
N HIS A 51 3.87 -2.29 -10.35
CA HIS A 51 2.69 -1.44 -10.14
C HIS A 51 3.06 0.03 -9.96
N TYR A 52 4.15 0.32 -9.24
CA TYR A 52 4.58 1.66 -8.91
C TYR A 52 6.10 1.76 -9.05
N SER A 53 6.54 2.50 -10.07
CA SER A 53 7.95 2.71 -10.35
C SER A 53 8.64 3.54 -9.26
N THR A 54 7.88 4.37 -8.55
CA THR A 54 8.39 5.24 -7.48
C THR A 54 7.49 5.27 -6.25
N VAL A 55 8.06 5.63 -5.10
CA VAL A 55 7.27 5.89 -3.87
C VAL A 55 6.29 7.04 -4.08
N ASP A 56 6.68 8.07 -4.83
CA ASP A 56 5.83 9.23 -5.09
C ASP A 56 4.60 8.89 -5.95
N GLU A 57 4.73 7.92 -6.86
CA GLU A 57 3.62 7.39 -7.65
C GLU A 57 2.59 6.69 -6.75
N LEU A 58 3.03 5.77 -5.89
CA LEU A 58 2.15 5.13 -4.91
C LEU A 58 1.52 6.17 -3.96
N MET A 59 2.28 7.17 -3.51
CA MET A 59 1.78 8.26 -2.66
C MET A 59 0.68 9.09 -3.34
N ARG A 60 0.77 9.28 -4.65
CA ARG A 60 -0.27 9.95 -5.43
C ARG A 60 -1.55 9.12 -5.45
N GLU A 61 -1.43 7.81 -5.71
CA GLU A 61 -2.59 6.93 -5.72
C GLU A 61 -3.23 6.76 -4.34
N MET A 62 -2.44 6.71 -3.27
CA MET A 62 -2.96 6.74 -1.89
C MET A 62 -3.78 8.01 -1.61
N LYS A 63 -3.30 9.18 -2.06
CA LYS A 63 -4.05 10.44 -1.94
C LYS A 63 -5.35 10.42 -2.74
N ASN A 64 -5.30 9.92 -3.98
CA ASN A 64 -6.48 9.79 -4.84
C ASN A 64 -7.52 8.88 -4.19
N TYR A 65 -7.08 7.71 -3.70
CA TYR A 65 -7.92 6.74 -3.00
C TYR A 65 -8.62 7.35 -1.78
N VAL A 66 -7.88 8.05 -0.90
CA VAL A 66 -8.45 8.70 0.29
C VAL A 66 -9.44 9.81 -0.12
N THR A 67 -9.08 10.63 -1.11
CA THR A 67 -9.96 11.70 -1.60
C THR A 67 -11.26 11.12 -2.16
N GLN A 68 -11.19 10.08 -2.98
CA GLN A 68 -12.38 9.42 -3.53
C GLN A 68 -13.24 8.77 -2.43
N LYS A 69 -12.60 8.12 -1.45
CA LYS A 69 -13.30 7.39 -0.39
C LYS A 69 -14.00 8.30 0.62
N PHE A 70 -13.45 9.48 0.88
CA PHE A 70 -13.92 10.36 1.97
C PHE A 70 -14.41 11.74 1.52
N CYS A 71 -14.03 12.21 0.33
CA CYS A 71 -14.44 13.51 -0.20
C CYS A 71 -15.39 13.40 -1.40
N GLY A 72 -15.68 12.19 -1.88
CA GLY A 72 -16.71 11.96 -2.89
C GLY A 72 -18.11 12.05 -2.28
N ALA A 73 -18.74 13.21 -2.43
CA ALA A 73 -20.18 13.44 -2.31
C ALA A 73 -20.70 14.02 -3.63
#